data_AF-A0AAD2VMG0-F1
#
_entry.id   AF-A0AAD2VMG0-F1
#
_cell.length_a   1.000
_cell.length_b   1.000
_cell.length_c   1.000
_cell.angle_alpha   90.00
_cell.angle_beta   90.00
_cell.angle_gamma   90.00
#
_symmetry.space_group_name_H-M   'P 1'
#
loop_
_entity.id
_entity.type
_entity.pdbx_description
1 polymer ?
#
loop_
_entity_poly.entity_id
_entity_poly.type
_entity_poly.pdbx_seq_one_letter_code
_entity_poly.pdbx_strand_id
1 'polypeptide(L)'
;MDRELKNLHLNISQLAALSGAHRQTVAARVKNISPAGGHESNLKLYRLTDILAELMKAPLPVDNEEMDPHARKAWYQSERDRLKFEQETGQLVPVSDVRRSFSVVVKAIVQVLETWPDRLERDRGWTASQLNEVQIVVDEIR
;
A
#
# COMPACT_ATOMS: atom_id res chain seq x y z
N MET A 1 20.05 -38.38 -14.45
CA MET A 1 19.00 -37.95 -13.50
C MET A 1 18.00 -36.98 -14.10
N ASP A 2 18.40 -35.87 -14.73
CA ASP A 2 17.43 -34.84 -15.19
C ASP A 2 16.37 -35.32 -16.20
N ARG A 3 16.70 -36.28 -17.08
CA ARG A 3 15.73 -36.84 -18.02
C ARG A 3 14.74 -37.81 -17.36
N GLU A 4 15.15 -38.48 -16.29
CA GLU A 4 14.30 -39.45 -15.57
C GLU A 4 13.27 -38.72 -14.71
N LEU A 5 13.68 -37.65 -14.03
CA LEU A 5 12.78 -36.81 -13.23
C LEU A 5 11.75 -36.07 -14.10
N LYS A 6 12.13 -35.65 -15.31
CA LYS A 6 11.22 -34.99 -16.27
C LYS A 6 10.12 -35.91 -16.82
N ASN A 7 10.39 -37.21 -16.89
CA ASN A 7 9.45 -38.20 -17.41
C ASN A 7 8.74 -39.00 -16.30
N LEU A 8 8.96 -38.65 -15.04
CA LEU A 8 8.32 -39.33 -13.92
C LEU A 8 6.85 -38.89 -13.80
N HIS A 9 5.96 -39.87 -13.94
CA HIS A 9 4.52 -39.70 -13.81
C HIS A 9 4.03 -40.42 -12.54
N LEU A 10 3.30 -39.71 -11.69
CA LEU A 10 2.84 -40.22 -10.40
C LEU A 10 1.32 -40.09 -10.30
N ASN A 11 0.66 -41.10 -9.73
CA ASN A 11 -0.75 -41.01 -9.35
C ASN A 11 -0.90 -40.45 -7.92
N ILE A 12 -2.14 -40.10 -7.53
CA ILE A 12 -2.43 -39.49 -6.22
C ILE A 12 -1.99 -40.41 -5.05
N SER A 13 -2.12 -41.72 -5.19
CA SER A 13 -1.73 -42.67 -4.14
C SER A 13 -0.21 -42.73 -3.96
N GLN A 14 0.55 -42.71 -5.06
CA GLN A 14 2.02 -42.65 -5.05
C GLN A 14 2.50 -41.32 -4.47
N LEU A 15 1.85 -40.22 -4.84
CA LEU A 15 2.14 -38.91 -4.27
C LEU A 15 1.85 -38.85 -2.76
N ALA A 16 0.75 -39.45 -2.31
CA ALA A 16 0.43 -39.55 -0.88
C ALA A 16 1.49 -40.36 -0.12
N ALA A 17 1.93 -41.50 -0.67
CA ALA A 17 2.97 -42.32 -0.08
C ALA A 17 4.33 -41.60 -0.01
N LEU A 18 4.70 -40.86 -1.06
CA LEU A 18 5.98 -40.14 -1.13
C LEU A 18 5.99 -38.87 -0.25
N SER A 19 4.87 -38.17 -0.16
CA SER A 19 4.77 -36.92 0.62
C SER A 19 4.41 -37.13 2.10
N GLY A 20 3.96 -38.33 2.47
CA GLY A 20 3.41 -38.60 3.80
C GLY A 20 2.07 -37.91 4.06
N ALA A 21 1.49 -37.22 3.07
CA ALA A 21 0.23 -36.50 3.21
C ALA A 21 -0.97 -37.40 2.90
N HIS A 22 -2.11 -37.10 3.52
CA HIS A 22 -3.35 -37.83 3.24
C HIS A 22 -3.77 -37.65 1.77
N ARG A 23 -4.32 -38.72 1.17
CA ARG A 23 -4.70 -38.75 -0.25
C ARG A 23 -5.62 -37.58 -0.66
N GLN A 24 -6.52 -37.17 0.24
CA GLN A 24 -7.43 -36.04 0.01
C GLN A 24 -6.70 -34.69 -0.06
N THR A 25 -5.69 -34.49 0.78
CA THR A 25 -4.84 -33.28 0.76
C THR A 25 -4.04 -33.18 -0.52
N VAL A 26 -3.49 -34.32 -0.98
CA VAL A 26 -2.76 -34.39 -2.26
C VAL A 26 -3.70 -34.10 -3.43
N ALA A 27 -4.90 -34.69 -3.44
CA ALA A 27 -5.91 -34.43 -4.47
C ALA A 27 -6.32 -32.95 -4.54
N ALA A 28 -6.46 -32.28 -3.38
CA ALA A 28 -6.77 -30.85 -3.33
C ALA A 28 -5.62 -29.99 -3.89
N ARG A 29 -4.36 -30.30 -3.53
CA ARG A 29 -3.18 -29.56 -3.99
C ARG A 29 -2.92 -29.70 -5.49
N VAL A 30 -3.23 -30.86 -6.06
CA VAL A 30 -2.99 -31.18 -7.48
C VAL A 30 -4.20 -30.79 -8.36
N LYS A 31 -5.28 -30.25 -7.78
CA LYS A 31 -6.51 -29.86 -8.50
C LYS A 31 -6.26 -28.86 -9.64
N ASN A 32 -5.28 -27.97 -9.48
CA ASN A 32 -4.95 -26.94 -10.46
C ASN A 32 -3.97 -27.40 -11.55
N ILE A 33 -3.55 -28.67 -11.51
CA ILE A 33 -2.56 -29.25 -12.44
C ILE A 33 -3.28 -30.13 -13.46
N SER A 34 -3.01 -29.91 -14.74
CA SER A 34 -3.51 -30.76 -15.81
C SER A 34 -2.86 -32.16 -15.73
N PRO A 35 -3.66 -33.25 -15.73
CA PRO A 35 -3.10 -34.60 -15.78
C PRO A 35 -2.30 -34.80 -17.08
N ALA A 36 -1.12 -35.40 -16.96
CA ALA A 36 -0.26 -35.71 -18.09
C ALA A 36 -0.61 -37.02 -18.80
N GLY A 37 -1.60 -37.77 -18.27
CA GLY A 37 -2.13 -38.99 -18.89
C GLY A 37 -3.00 -39.81 -17.93
N GLY A 38 -3.49 -40.94 -18.43
CA GLY A 38 -4.27 -41.92 -17.67
C GLY A 38 -5.73 -42.09 -18.13
N HIS A 39 -6.50 -42.93 -17.45
CA HIS A 39 -7.91 -43.17 -17.77
C HIS A 39 -8.79 -42.19 -16.98
N GLU A 40 -9.63 -41.41 -17.67
CA GLU A 40 -10.41 -40.30 -17.09
C GLU A 40 -11.22 -40.70 -15.84
N SER A 41 -11.65 -41.96 -15.78
CA SER A 41 -12.51 -42.48 -14.71
C SER A 41 -11.80 -42.94 -13.44
N ASN A 42 -10.50 -43.30 -13.45
CA ASN A 42 -9.91 -43.94 -12.26
C ASN A 42 -8.40 -43.77 -12.03
N LEU A 43 -7.62 -43.30 -13.00
CA LEU A 43 -6.17 -43.21 -12.81
C LEU A 43 -5.60 -41.97 -13.51
N LYS A 44 -5.59 -40.84 -12.80
CA LYS A 44 -4.95 -39.60 -13.24
C LYS A 44 -3.47 -39.63 -12.90
N LEU A 45 -2.62 -39.40 -13.90
CA LEU A 45 -1.18 -39.28 -13.76
C LEU A 45 -0.73 -37.83 -13.86
N TYR A 46 0.17 -37.43 -12.98
CA TYR A 46 0.71 -36.08 -12.91
C TYR A 46 2.23 -36.13 -13.06
N ARG A 47 2.78 -35.22 -13.87
CA ARG A 47 4.24 -35.10 -14.00
C ARG A 47 4.82 -34.46 -12.77
N LEU A 48 5.95 -34.99 -12.30
CA LEU A 48 6.65 -34.44 -11.15
C LEU A 48 7.02 -32.97 -11.36
N THR A 49 7.42 -32.59 -12.59
CA THR A 49 7.78 -31.20 -12.94
C THR A 49 6.61 -30.24 -12.76
N ASP A 50 5.40 -30.65 -13.13
CA ASP A 50 4.23 -29.78 -13.09
C ASP A 50 3.75 -29.61 -11.64
N ILE A 51 3.90 -30.65 -10.82
CA ILE A 51 3.66 -30.59 -9.37
C ILE A 51 4.64 -29.66 -8.69
N LEU A 52 5.93 -29.77 -9.00
CA LEU A 52 6.94 -28.89 -8.44
C LEU A 52 6.73 -27.45 -8.91
N ALA A 53 6.41 -27.23 -10.18
CA ALA A 53 6.12 -25.89 -10.69
C ALA A 53 4.93 -25.23 -9.98
N GLU A 54 3.84 -25.97 -9.75
CA GLU A 54 2.67 -25.49 -9.01
C GLU A 54 3.01 -25.20 -7.54
N LEU A 55 3.76 -26.08 -6.87
CA LEU A 55 4.15 -25.90 -5.47
C LEU A 55 5.08 -24.69 -5.28
N MET A 56 5.89 -24.36 -6.29
CA MET A 56 6.80 -23.23 -6.29
C MET A 56 6.15 -21.91 -6.74
N LYS A 57 4.88 -21.92 -7.16
CA LYS A 57 4.16 -20.66 -7.44
C LYS A 57 4.07 -19.86 -6.15
N ALA A 58 4.53 -18.61 -6.20
CA ALA A 58 4.30 -17.67 -5.12
C ALA A 58 2.78 -17.53 -4.91
N PRO A 59 2.30 -17.46 -3.64
CA PRO A 59 0.91 -17.14 -3.38
C PRO A 59 0.55 -15.85 -4.12
N LEU A 60 -0.56 -15.86 -4.85
CA LEU A 60 -1.08 -14.64 -5.44
C LEU A 60 -1.32 -13.62 -4.31
N PRO A 61 -1.09 -12.31 -4.54
CA PRO A 61 -1.51 -11.28 -3.60
C PRO A 61 -3.00 -11.49 -3.31
N VAL A 62 -3.33 -11.84 -2.06
CA VAL A 62 -4.71 -12.09 -1.66
C VAL A 62 -5.41 -10.75 -1.59
N ASP A 63 -6.49 -10.59 -2.34
CA ASP A 63 -7.32 -9.39 -2.26
C ASP A 63 -7.90 -9.25 -0.84
N ASN A 64 -8.11 -8.02 -0.37
CA ASN A 64 -8.49 -7.74 1.02
C ASN A 64 -9.81 -8.43 1.42
N GLU A 65 -10.69 -8.64 0.45
CA GLU A 65 -11.98 -9.30 0.62
C GLU A 65 -11.87 -10.83 0.69
N GLU A 66 -10.78 -11.42 0.18
CA GLU A 66 -10.52 -12.87 0.19
C GLU A 66 -9.68 -13.31 1.41
N MET A 67 -9.17 -12.35 2.19
CA MET A 67 -8.40 -12.64 3.40
C MET A 67 -9.30 -13.17 4.54
N ASP A 68 -8.84 -14.23 5.23
CA ASP A 68 -9.43 -14.64 6.50
C ASP A 68 -9.42 -13.47 7.53
N PRO A 69 -10.44 -13.33 8.38
CA PRO A 69 -10.53 -12.23 9.35
C PRO A 69 -9.27 -11.98 10.19
N HIS A 70 -8.51 -13.03 10.54
CA HIS A 70 -7.25 -12.87 11.28
C HIS A 70 -6.16 -12.22 10.43
N ALA A 71 -5.97 -12.72 9.20
CA ALA A 71 -4.99 -12.17 8.26
C ALA A 71 -5.33 -10.71 7.91
N ARG A 72 -6.62 -10.43 7.69
CA ARG A 72 -7.12 -9.09 7.42
C ARG A 72 -6.85 -8.13 8.59
N LYS A 73 -7.11 -8.55 9.84
CA LYS A 73 -6.79 -7.75 11.03
C LYS A 73 -5.28 -7.45 11.12
N ALA A 74 -4.43 -8.46 10.90
CA ALA A 74 -2.98 -8.28 10.93
C ALA A 74 -2.51 -7.30 9.86
N TRP A 75 -3.09 -7.36 8.66
CA TRP A 75 -2.82 -6.43 7.56
C TRP A 75 -3.17 -4.98 7.95
N TYR A 76 -4.40 -4.73 8.43
CA TYR A 76 -4.79 -3.39 8.87
C TYR A 76 -3.96 -2.87 10.05
N GLN A 77 -3.54 -3.76 10.95
CA GLN A 77 -2.65 -3.38 12.05
C GLN A 77 -1.29 -2.92 11.51
N SER A 78 -0.68 -3.71 10.62
CA SER A 78 0.58 -3.35 9.96
C SER A 78 0.48 -2.01 9.21
N GLU A 79 -0.64 -1.77 8.53
CA GLU A 79 -0.85 -0.54 7.76
C GLU A 79 -1.01 0.69 8.67
N ARG A 80 -1.68 0.52 9.81
CA ARG A 80 -1.77 1.57 10.84
C ARG A 80 -0.42 1.87 11.48
N ASP A 81 0.37 0.84 11.77
CA ASP A 81 1.71 0.99 12.35
C ASP A 81 2.65 1.69 11.35
N ARG A 82 2.53 1.39 10.05
CA ARG A 82 3.22 2.11 8.97
C ARG A 82 2.84 3.59 8.95
N LEU A 83 1.55 3.93 8.93
CA LEU A 83 1.11 5.32 8.95
C LEU A 83 1.56 6.06 10.21
N LYS A 84 1.57 5.39 11.36
CA LYS A 84 2.07 5.95 12.62
C LYS A 84 3.57 6.23 12.55
N PHE A 85 4.35 5.31 12.01
CA PHE A 85 5.79 5.50 11.79
C PHE A 85 6.08 6.65 10.81
N GLU A 86 5.32 6.74 9.72
CA GLU A 86 5.43 7.86 8.77
C GLU A 86 5.09 9.20 9.43
N GLN A 87 4.12 9.23 10.35
CA GLN A 87 3.82 10.42 11.15
C GLN A 87 4.94 10.77 12.14
N GLU A 88 5.46 9.79 12.87
CA GLU A 88 6.54 9.99 13.85
C GLU A 88 7.86 10.45 13.20
N THR A 89 8.13 10.00 11.98
CA THR A 89 9.29 10.43 11.18
C THR A 89 9.05 11.71 10.38
N GLY A 90 7.84 12.28 10.44
CA GLY A 90 7.48 13.51 9.72
C GLY A 90 7.30 13.35 8.21
N GLN A 91 7.24 12.11 7.70
CA GLN A 91 6.94 11.82 6.29
C GLN A 91 5.44 12.03 5.99
N LEU A 92 4.58 11.84 7.00
CA LEU A 92 3.14 12.08 6.93
C LEU A 92 2.74 13.12 7.97
N VAL A 93 2.14 14.23 7.55
CA VAL A 93 1.72 15.31 8.47
C VAL A 93 0.20 15.46 8.44
N PRO A 94 -0.47 15.51 9.60
CA PRO A 94 -1.90 15.80 9.65
C PRO A 94 -2.22 17.18 9.03
N VAL A 95 -3.32 17.24 8.27
CA VAL A 95 -3.76 18.49 7.62
C VAL A 95 -4.02 19.61 8.64
N SER A 96 -4.50 19.28 9.84
CA SER A 96 -4.68 20.23 10.93
C SER A 96 -3.38 20.93 11.32
N ASP A 97 -2.28 20.19 11.34
CA ASP A 97 -0.98 20.69 11.79
C ASP A 97 -0.34 21.58 10.72
N VAL A 98 -0.51 21.20 9.44
CA VAL A 98 -0.14 22.05 8.30
C VAL A 98 -0.93 23.35 8.34
N ARG A 99 -2.26 23.29 8.48
CA ARG A 99 -3.13 24.48 8.56
C ARG A 99 -2.71 25.38 9.70
N ARG A 100 -2.54 24.83 10.90
CA ARG A 100 -2.13 25.59 12.08
C ARG A 100 -0.80 26.30 11.85
N SER A 101 0.18 25.59 11.30
CA SER A 101 1.51 26.14 11.03
C SER A 101 1.45 27.27 10.00
N PHE A 102 0.71 27.06 8.91
CA PHE A 102 0.50 28.09 7.88
C PHE A 102 -0.26 29.30 8.41
N SER A 103 -1.31 29.10 9.22
CA SER A 103 -2.07 30.21 9.81
C SER A 103 -1.21 31.11 10.68
N VAL A 104 -0.23 30.55 11.41
CA VAL A 104 0.72 31.35 12.20
C VAL A 104 1.57 32.23 11.29
N VAL A 105 2.11 31.67 10.20
CA VAL A 105 2.94 32.39 9.23
C VAL A 105 2.13 33.50 8.54
N VAL A 106 0.95 33.16 8.01
CA VAL A 106 0.07 34.10 7.33
C VAL A 106 -0.33 35.24 8.27
N LYS A 107 -0.71 34.93 9.51
CA LYS A 107 -1.06 35.96 10.49
C LYS A 107 0.09 36.91 10.79
N ALA A 108 1.32 36.41 10.90
CA ALA A 108 2.50 37.25 11.11
C ALA A 108 2.73 38.20 9.93
N ILE A 109 2.54 37.73 8.69
CA ILE A 109 2.64 38.55 7.48
C ILE A 109 1.54 39.62 7.45
N VAL A 110 0.28 39.22 7.67
CA VAL A 110 -0.87 40.14 7.67
C VAL A 110 -0.69 41.24 8.72
N GLN A 111 -0.25 40.90 9.93
CA GLN A 111 -0.01 41.89 10.99
C GLN A 111 1.03 42.95 10.60
N VAL A 112 2.06 42.57 9.84
CA VAL A 112 3.05 43.53 9.33
C VAL A 112 2.43 44.43 8.28
N LEU A 113 1.66 43.86 7.34
CA LEU A 113 0.99 44.63 6.28
C LEU A 113 -0.05 45.60 6.85
N GLU A 114 -0.79 45.20 7.88
CA GLU A 114 -1.79 46.05 8.54
C GLU A 114 -1.18 47.28 9.22
N THR A 115 0.02 47.15 9.77
CA THR A 115 0.72 48.26 10.44
C THR A 115 1.63 49.04 9.52
N TRP A 116 1.74 48.64 8.25
CA TRP A 116 2.67 49.25 7.31
C TRP A 116 2.25 50.66 6.85
N PRO A 117 0.97 50.94 6.51
CA PRO A 117 0.51 52.29 6.19
C PRO A 117 0.82 53.29 7.32
N ASP A 118 0.53 52.93 8.57
CA ASP A 118 0.81 53.76 9.74
C ASP A 118 2.31 54.09 9.87
N ARG A 119 3.18 53.12 9.57
CA ARG A 119 4.64 53.32 9.59
C ARG A 119 5.12 54.20 8.44
N LEU A 120 4.52 54.09 7.26
CA LEU A 120 4.85 54.96 6.11
C LEU A 120 4.41 56.41 6.36
N GLU A 121 3.24 56.60 6.97
CA GLU A 121 2.78 57.93 7.41
C GLU A 121 3.76 58.53 8.42
N ARG A 122 4.07 57.77 9.49
CA ARG A 122 4.89 58.28 10.60
C ARG A 122 6.36 58.48 10.24
N ASP A 123 6.97 57.48 9.60
CA ASP A 123 8.42 57.44 9.42
C ASP A 123 8.86 58.06 8.09
N ARG A 124 7.93 58.25 7.13
CA ARG A 124 8.23 58.81 5.80
C ARG A 124 7.33 59.95 5.36
N GLY A 125 6.35 60.36 6.18
CA GLY A 125 5.50 61.52 5.91
C GLY A 125 4.64 61.37 4.65
N TRP A 126 4.21 60.15 4.34
CA TRP A 126 3.40 59.88 3.16
C TRP A 126 2.06 60.63 3.21
N THR A 127 1.59 61.06 2.04
CA THR A 127 0.32 61.78 1.91
C THR A 127 -0.87 60.82 1.96
N ALA A 128 -2.06 61.33 2.30
CA ALA A 128 -3.29 60.53 2.37
C ALA A 128 -3.60 59.76 1.07
N SER A 129 -3.31 60.35 -0.10
CA SER A 129 -3.51 59.68 -1.39
C SER A 129 -2.60 58.46 -1.56
N GLN A 130 -1.33 58.57 -1.15
CA GLN A 130 -0.35 57.48 -1.26
C GLN A 130 -0.64 56.36 -0.26
N LEU A 131 -1.10 56.70 0.94
CA LEU A 131 -1.54 55.71 1.94
C LEU A 131 -2.76 54.93 1.45
N ASN A 132 -3.70 55.60 0.77
CA ASN A 132 -4.88 54.94 0.21
C ASN A 132 -4.52 53.93 -0.89
N GLU A 133 -3.55 54.26 -1.75
CA GLU A 133 -3.03 53.32 -2.76
C GLU A 133 -2.41 52.07 -2.12
N VAL A 134 -1.60 52.24 -1.06
CA VAL A 134 -1.02 51.10 -0.32
C VAL A 134 -2.10 50.28 0.37
N GLN A 135 -3.08 50.93 0.98
CA GLN A 135 -4.18 50.26 1.66
C GLN A 135 -4.97 49.36 0.72
N ILE A 136 -5.26 49.83 -0.50
CA ILE A 136 -5.92 49.02 -1.54
C ILE A 136 -5.13 47.75 -1.85
N VAL A 137 -3.81 47.86 -2.04
CA VAL A 137 -2.94 46.70 -2.32
C VAL A 137 -2.87 45.74 -1.12
N VAL A 138 -2.86 46.26 0.11
CA VAL A 138 -2.87 45.44 1.32
C VAL A 138 -4.20 44.68 1.47
N ASP A 139 -5.32 45.34 1.17
CA ASP A 139 -6.65 44.72 1.26
C ASP A 139 -6.89 43.65 0.18
N GLU A 140 -6.20 43.69 -0.97
CA GLU A 140 -6.24 42.61 -1.98
C GLU A 140 -5.59 41.30 -1.50
N ILE A 141 -4.64 41.36 -0.57
CA ILE A 141 -3.91 40.20 -0.04
C ILE A 141 -4.67 39.54 1.12
N ARG A 142 -5.52 40.30 1.80
CA ARG A 142 -6.30 39.88 2.97
C ARG A 142 -7.44 38.94 2.59
#